data_AF-A0A668RMH5-F1
#
_entry.id   AF-A0A668RMH5-F1
#
_cell.length_a   1.000
_cell.length_b   1.000
_cell.length_c   1.000
_cell.angle_alpha   90.00
_cell.angle_beta   90.00
_cell.angle_gamma   90.00
#
_symmetry.space_group_name_H-M   'P 1'
#
loop_
_entity.id
_entity.type
_entity.pdbx_description
1 polymer ?
#
loop_
_entity_poly.entity_id
_entity_poly.type
_entity_poly.pdbx_seq_one_letter_code
_entity_poly.pdbx_strand_id
1 'polypeptide(L)'
;MEATVFNCWLFFLMFSPAVPMCLPTDFTLYVEKPECEFCVAINTTICMGFCYSRDSNLRDILGPRFLVQRGCTYDKVEYHTAILPGCPIEANPVFTYPVALSCHCSACRTDTDECAHRASMDGTKCTKPVRRIYPYPGHSNYVIPF
;
A
#
# COMPACT_ATOMS: atom_id res chain seq x y z
N MET A 1 -15.73 43.67 3.11
CA MET A 1 -15.92 42.40 2.37
C MET A 1 -14.64 41.53 2.39
N GLU A 2 -13.46 42.10 2.66
CA GLU A 2 -12.18 41.38 2.76
C GLU A 2 -11.99 40.53 4.04
N ALA A 3 -12.43 41.03 5.20
CA ALA A 3 -12.18 40.38 6.49
C ALA A 3 -12.96 39.05 6.67
N THR A 4 -14.15 38.94 6.08
CA THR A 4 -15.00 37.74 6.17
C THR A 4 -14.44 36.57 5.37
N VAL A 5 -13.81 36.87 4.23
CA VAL A 5 -13.17 35.87 3.36
C VAL A 5 -11.88 35.36 4.01
N PHE A 6 -11.09 36.27 4.59
CA PHE A 6 -9.87 35.93 5.33
C PHE A 6 -10.13 35.05 6.56
N ASN A 7 -11.17 35.36 7.34
CA ASN A 7 -11.57 34.53 8.48
C ASN A 7 -12.10 33.15 8.06
N CYS A 8 -12.82 33.05 6.93
CA CYS A 8 -13.23 31.76 6.38
C CYS A 8 -12.03 30.90 5.99
N TRP A 9 -11.02 31.48 5.31
CA TRP A 9 -9.81 30.73 4.94
C TRP A 9 -9.01 30.22 6.14
N LEU A 10 -8.90 31.02 7.21
CA LEU A 10 -8.27 30.59 8.47
C LEU A 10 -9.03 29.44 9.14
N PHE A 11 -10.36 29.45 9.10
CA PHE A 11 -11.18 28.35 9.62
C PHE A 11 -10.98 27.06 8.79
N PHE A 12 -10.92 27.14 7.46
CA PHE A 12 -10.70 25.95 6.62
C PHE A 12 -9.35 25.27 6.87
N LEU A 13 -8.29 26.03 7.17
CA LEU A 13 -6.98 25.47 7.51
C LEU A 13 -6.98 24.70 8.84
N MET A 14 -7.89 25.02 9.78
CA MET A 14 -8.03 24.32 11.06
C MET A 14 -8.81 23.00 10.97
N PHE A 15 -9.55 22.78 9.89
CA PHE A 15 -10.30 21.53 9.67
C PHE A 15 -9.56 20.50 8.81
N SER A 16 -8.37 20.82 8.31
CA SER A 16 -7.54 19.83 7.60
C SER A 16 -7.15 18.72 8.57
N PRO A 17 -7.47 17.44 8.28
CA PRO A 17 -7.09 16.34 9.15
C PRO A 17 -5.55 16.32 9.27
N ALA A 18 -5.05 16.35 10.50
CA ALA A 18 -3.61 16.38 10.80
C ALA A 18 -2.86 15.09 10.39
N VAL A 19 -3.58 14.08 9.89
CA VAL A 19 -3.06 12.77 9.50
C VAL A 19 -3.82 12.25 8.28
N PRO A 20 -3.14 11.67 7.26
CA PRO A 20 -3.82 11.14 6.09
C PRO A 20 -4.74 9.98 6.45
N MET A 21 -5.99 10.04 6.01
CA MET A 21 -6.91 8.90 6.09
C MET A 21 -6.44 7.76 5.18
N CYS A 22 -7.00 6.56 5.35
CA CYS A 22 -6.68 5.41 4.50
C CYS A 22 -6.95 5.68 3.00
N LEU A 23 -5.88 5.72 2.19
CA LEU A 23 -5.95 6.04 0.75
C LEU A 23 -4.80 5.40 -0.04
N PRO A 24 -4.96 5.23 -1.37
CA PRO A 24 -3.87 4.78 -2.25
C PRO A 24 -2.72 5.81 -2.24
N THR A 25 -1.52 5.34 -1.94
CA THR A 25 -0.30 6.16 -1.83
C THR A 25 0.78 5.60 -2.73
N ASP A 26 1.51 6.48 -3.42
CA ASP A 26 2.68 6.10 -4.23
C ASP A 26 3.75 5.41 -3.36
N PHE A 27 4.26 4.29 -3.87
CA PHE A 27 5.25 3.47 -3.19
C PHE A 27 6.23 2.85 -4.18
N THR A 28 7.49 2.72 -3.76
CA THR A 28 8.52 2.01 -4.54
C THR A 28 8.73 0.63 -3.96
N LEU A 29 8.26 -0.38 -4.69
CA LEU A 29 8.47 -1.79 -4.39
C LEU A 29 9.86 -2.23 -4.84
N TYR A 30 10.58 -2.94 -3.97
CA TYR A 30 11.88 -3.53 -4.27
C TYR A 30 11.69 -5.04 -4.45
N VAL A 31 12.04 -5.55 -5.63
CA VAL A 31 11.82 -6.95 -6.01
C VAL A 31 13.14 -7.61 -6.33
N GLU A 32 13.43 -8.71 -5.65
CA GLU A 32 14.64 -9.50 -5.85
C GLU A 32 14.25 -10.98 -5.94
N LYS A 33 14.64 -11.66 -7.04
CA LYS A 33 14.53 -13.12 -7.15
C LYS A 33 15.89 -13.77 -6.95
N PRO A 34 15.99 -14.92 -6.25
CA PRO A 34 17.27 -15.60 -6.01
C PRO A 34 18.06 -15.90 -7.30
N GLU A 35 17.38 -16.34 -8.34
CA GLU A 35 17.94 -16.73 -9.63
C GLU A 35 18.43 -15.56 -10.49
N CYS A 36 17.93 -14.33 -10.29
CA CYS A 36 18.26 -13.19 -11.14
C CYS A 36 19.39 -12.34 -10.55
N GLU A 37 20.22 -11.71 -11.37
CA GLU A 37 21.40 -10.96 -10.89
C GLU A 37 21.09 -9.59 -10.27
N PHE A 38 19.91 -9.04 -10.51
CA PHE A 38 19.55 -7.69 -10.11
C PHE A 38 18.32 -7.64 -9.19
N CYS A 39 18.29 -6.60 -8.36
CA CYS A 39 17.06 -6.15 -7.71
C CYS A 39 16.42 -5.05 -8.56
N VAL A 40 15.09 -5.00 -8.57
CA VAL A 40 14.32 -4.02 -9.33
C VAL A 40 13.51 -3.12 -8.42
N ALA A 41 13.60 -1.81 -8.63
CA ALA A 41 12.73 -0.81 -8.02
C ALA A 41 11.55 -0.48 -8.96
N ILE A 42 10.33 -0.76 -8.51
CA ILE A 42 9.07 -0.60 -9.25
C ILE A 42 8.20 0.44 -8.55
N ASN A 43 7.72 1.44 -9.28
CA ASN A 43 6.73 2.36 -8.75
C ASN A 43 5.33 1.74 -8.85
N THR A 44 4.60 1.72 -7.74
CA THR A 44 3.22 1.23 -7.64
C THR A 44 2.45 2.09 -6.63
N THR A 45 1.18 1.81 -6.41
CA THR A 45 0.37 2.38 -5.34
C THR A 45 0.02 1.30 -4.33
N ILE A 46 0.09 1.63 -3.03
CA ILE A 46 -0.31 0.75 -1.93
C ILE A 46 -1.34 1.45 -1.04
N CYS A 47 -2.03 0.70 -0.19
CA CYS A 47 -2.92 1.28 0.81
C CYS A 47 -2.15 1.71 2.06
N MET A 48 -2.22 2.99 2.40
CA MET A 48 -1.59 3.57 3.58
C MET A 48 -2.50 4.63 4.20
N GLY A 49 -2.38 4.81 5.51
CA GLY A 49 -3.10 5.84 6.26
C GLY A 49 -3.75 5.29 7.52
N PHE A 50 -4.57 6.13 8.16
CA PHE A 50 -5.19 5.82 9.43
C PHE A 50 -6.65 5.41 9.29
N CYS A 51 -7.06 4.48 10.15
CA CYS A 51 -8.44 4.02 10.28
C CYS A 51 -8.93 4.28 11.70
N TYR A 52 -10.23 4.53 11.83
CA TYR A 52 -10.86 4.70 13.14
C TYR A 52 -10.79 3.40 13.94
N SER A 53 -10.28 3.51 15.17
CA SER A 53 -10.29 2.45 16.17
C SER A 53 -10.98 2.93 17.45
N ARG A 54 -11.57 1.99 18.18
CA ARG A 54 -12.24 2.24 19.45
C ARG A 54 -12.03 1.07 20.39
N ASP A 55 -11.58 1.37 21.60
CA ASP A 55 -11.56 0.42 22.71
C ASP A 55 -12.52 0.92 23.80
N SER A 56 -13.29 0.00 24.38
CA SER A 56 -14.28 0.33 25.41
C SER A 56 -13.70 0.11 26.79
N ASN A 57 -13.75 1.14 27.64
CA ASN A 57 -13.32 1.04 29.04
C ASN A 57 -14.23 0.14 29.91
N LEU A 58 -15.39 -0.28 29.40
CA LEU A 58 -16.33 -1.15 30.11
C LEU A 58 -16.15 -2.64 29.73
N ARG A 59 -14.89 -3.09 29.74
CA ARG A 59 -14.49 -4.40 29.23
C ARG A 59 -15.19 -5.56 29.94
N ASP A 60 -15.42 -5.44 31.25
CA ASP A 60 -16.00 -6.50 32.08
C ASP A 60 -17.51 -6.71 31.89
N ILE A 61 -18.25 -5.72 31.39
CA ILE A 61 -19.72 -5.81 31.22
C ILE A 61 -20.09 -6.09 29.76
N LEU A 62 -19.32 -5.56 28.82
CA LEU A 62 -19.71 -5.52 27.41
C LEU A 62 -18.92 -6.50 26.51
N GLY A 63 -17.85 -7.10 27.03
CA GLY A 63 -17.03 -8.09 26.31
C GLY A 63 -16.34 -7.54 25.05
N PRO A 64 -15.69 -8.42 24.25
CA PRO A 64 -14.90 -8.03 23.07
C PRO A 64 -15.74 -7.45 21.92
N ARG A 65 -17.07 -7.50 21.99
CA ARG A 65 -17.98 -6.98 20.94
C ARG A 65 -17.94 -5.45 20.76
N PHE A 66 -17.34 -4.73 21.71
CA PHE A 66 -17.18 -3.27 21.64
C PHE A 66 -15.77 -2.82 21.26
N LEU A 67 -14.90 -3.76 20.91
CA LEU A 67 -13.59 -3.48 20.34
C LEU A 67 -13.74 -3.26 18.82
N VAL A 68 -13.37 -2.07 18.35
CA VAL A 68 -13.27 -1.77 16.91
C VAL A 68 -11.80 -1.57 16.58
N GLN A 69 -11.20 -2.60 15.98
CA GLN A 69 -9.85 -2.54 15.42
C GLN A 69 -9.96 -2.74 13.92
N ARG A 70 -9.54 -1.73 13.15
CA ARG A 70 -9.54 -1.74 11.70
C ARG A 70 -8.18 -1.30 11.19
N GLY A 71 -7.69 -1.98 10.17
CA GLY A 71 -6.50 -1.60 9.41
C GLY A 71 -6.88 -0.98 8.08
N CYS A 72 -5.96 -0.22 7.49
CA CYS A 72 -6.09 0.24 6.12
C CYS A 72 -5.68 -0.92 5.19
N THR A 73 -6.58 -1.38 4.34
CA THR A 73 -6.33 -2.48 3.41
C THR A 73 -6.89 -2.19 2.02
N TYR A 74 -6.52 -3.04 1.06
CA TYR A 74 -6.94 -2.96 -0.33
C TYR A 74 -8.45 -3.21 -0.47
N ASP A 75 -9.11 -2.36 -1.27
CA ASP A 75 -10.51 -2.56 -1.70
C ASP A 75 -10.54 -3.07 -3.15
N LYS A 76 -9.94 -2.31 -4.06
CA LYS A 76 -9.77 -2.71 -5.47
C LYS A 76 -8.29 -2.69 -5.84
N VAL A 77 -7.87 -3.77 -6.49
CA VAL A 77 -6.48 -4.01 -6.88
C VAL A 77 -6.43 -4.41 -8.35
N GLU A 78 -5.46 -3.86 -9.07
CA GLU A 78 -5.04 -4.37 -10.37
C GLU A 78 -3.68 -5.04 -10.24
N TYR A 79 -3.45 -6.07 -11.06
CA TYR A 79 -2.17 -6.76 -11.09
C TYR A 79 -1.40 -6.38 -12.33
N HIS A 80 -0.13 -6.01 -12.14
CA HIS A 80 0.79 -5.66 -13.20
C HIS A 80 1.98 -6.60 -13.21
N THR A 81 2.64 -6.75 -14.36
CA THR A 81 3.87 -7.51 -14.49
C THR A 81 5.10 -6.64 -14.73
N ALA A 82 6.26 -7.12 -14.25
CA ALA A 82 7.57 -6.60 -14.57
C ALA A 82 8.51 -7.75 -14.96
N ILE A 83 9.44 -7.49 -15.88
CA ILE A 83 10.46 -8.44 -16.31
C ILE A 83 11.76 -8.13 -15.56
N LEU A 84 12.19 -9.05 -14.70
CA LEU A 84 13.44 -8.91 -13.95
C LEU A 84 14.64 -9.17 -14.88
N PRO A 85 15.67 -8.30 -14.88
CA PRO A 85 16.85 -8.49 -15.73
C PRO A 85 17.85 -9.47 -15.09
N GLY A 86 18.72 -10.06 -15.93
CA GLY A 86 19.81 -10.92 -15.49
C GLY A 86 19.36 -12.27 -14.92
N CYS A 87 18.21 -12.78 -15.37
CA CYS A 87 17.76 -14.12 -15.02
C CYS A 87 18.32 -15.17 -16.01
N PRO A 88 18.62 -16.40 -15.57
CA PRO A 88 18.96 -17.54 -16.43
C PRO A 88 17.87 -17.85 -17.46
N ILE A 89 18.24 -18.54 -18.54
CA ILE A 89 17.32 -18.90 -19.64
C ILE A 89 16.19 -19.81 -19.14
N GLU A 90 16.49 -20.69 -18.18
CA GLU A 90 15.54 -21.65 -17.61
C GLU A 90 14.63 -21.04 -16.53
N ALA A 91 14.94 -19.82 -16.09
CA ALA A 91 14.19 -19.15 -15.03
C ALA A 91 13.11 -18.23 -15.60
N ASN A 92 11.98 -18.09 -14.89
CA ASN A 92 10.92 -17.17 -15.27
C ASN A 92 11.24 -15.74 -14.77
N PRO A 93 11.55 -14.77 -15.65
CA PRO A 93 11.89 -13.42 -15.25
C PRO A 93 10.66 -12.58 -14.86
N VAL A 94 9.44 -13.07 -15.10
CA VAL A 94 8.21 -12.30 -14.85
C VAL A 94 7.89 -12.27 -13.36
N PHE A 95 7.58 -11.08 -12.86
CA PHE A 95 7.09 -10.83 -11.52
C PHE A 95 5.78 -10.07 -11.58
N THR A 96 4.76 -10.53 -10.86
CA THR A 96 3.44 -9.91 -10.79
C THR A 96 3.31 -9.15 -9.45
N TYR A 97 2.88 -7.89 -9.50
CA TYR A 97 2.72 -7.03 -8.34
C TYR A 97 1.36 -6.31 -8.34
N PRO A 98 0.81 -6.01 -7.15
CA PRO A 98 -0.45 -5.28 -7.03
C PRO A 98 -0.27 -3.76 -7.21
N VAL A 99 -1.32 -3.12 -7.73
CA VAL A 99 -1.52 -1.68 -7.82
C VAL A 99 -2.84 -1.34 -7.13
N ALA A 100 -2.80 -0.55 -6.05
CA ALA A 100 -3.99 -0.12 -5.33
C ALA A 100 -4.79 0.89 -6.15
N LEU A 101 -6.03 0.53 -6.52
CA LEU A 101 -6.99 1.47 -7.11
C LEU A 101 -7.82 2.18 -6.04
N SER A 102 -8.20 1.46 -4.99
CA SER A 102 -8.92 1.99 -3.84
C SER A 102 -8.54 1.25 -2.56
N CYS A 103 -8.73 1.94 -1.43
CA CYS A 103 -8.43 1.45 -0.10
C CYS A 103 -9.65 1.63 0.81
N HIS A 104 -9.76 0.79 1.83
CA HIS A 104 -10.82 0.89 2.82
C HIS A 104 -10.36 0.45 4.20
N CYS A 105 -11.15 0.79 5.22
CA CYS A 105 -10.91 0.41 6.61
C CYS A 105 -11.73 -0.82 7.00
N SER A 106 -11.09 -1.97 7.14
CA SER A 106 -11.72 -3.23 7.56
C SER A 106 -10.90 -3.92 8.66
N ALA A 107 -11.45 -4.99 9.22
CA ALA A 107 -10.63 -5.93 9.99
C ALA A 107 -9.56 -6.53 9.07
N CYS A 108 -8.36 -6.76 9.61
CA CYS A 108 -7.29 -7.45 8.88
C CYS A 108 -7.69 -8.91 8.65
N ARG A 109 -7.53 -9.38 7.41
CA ARG A 109 -7.92 -10.72 6.99
C ARG A 109 -6.77 -11.70 7.23
N THR A 110 -6.79 -12.43 8.32
CA THR A 110 -5.71 -13.37 8.67
C THR A 110 -5.57 -14.56 7.71
N ASP A 111 -6.54 -14.77 6.82
CA ASP A 111 -6.50 -15.79 5.78
C ASP A 111 -5.68 -15.37 4.55
N THR A 112 -5.55 -14.07 4.29
CA THR A 112 -4.82 -13.53 3.12
C THR A 112 -3.68 -12.59 3.48
N ASP A 113 -3.73 -11.98 4.66
CA ASP A 113 -2.89 -10.85 5.05
C ASP A 113 -2.07 -11.19 6.32
N GLU A 114 -0.83 -10.69 6.37
CA GLU A 114 -0.02 -10.72 7.58
C GLU A 114 -0.42 -9.57 8.53
N CYS A 115 -1.22 -9.90 9.54
CA CYS A 115 -1.71 -8.93 10.52
C CYS A 115 -0.65 -8.60 11.59
N ALA A 116 0.28 -7.70 11.25
CA ALA A 116 1.33 -7.23 12.15
C ALA A 116 1.17 -5.74 12.52
N HIS A 117 1.66 -5.35 13.70
CA HIS A 117 1.64 -3.94 14.15
C HIS A 117 2.55 -3.04 13.31
N ARG A 118 3.61 -3.62 12.72
CA ARG A 118 4.49 -2.98 11.74
C ARG A 118 4.78 -3.97 10.63
N ALA A 119 4.75 -3.50 9.39
CA ALA A 119 5.22 -4.28 8.26
C ALA A 119 6.70 -4.63 8.45
N SER A 120 7.09 -5.85 8.09
CA SER A 120 8.49 -6.23 8.00
C SER A 120 9.18 -5.37 6.95
N MET A 121 10.26 -4.69 7.34
CA MET A 121 11.08 -3.91 6.41
C MET A 121 11.99 -4.79 5.54
N ASP A 122 11.97 -6.11 5.73
CA ASP A 122 12.86 -7.04 5.05
C ASP A 122 12.69 -7.01 3.52
N GLY A 123 11.45 -6.79 3.05
CA GLY A 123 11.14 -6.59 1.62
C GLY A 123 11.52 -5.23 1.04
N THR A 124 12.05 -4.29 1.84
CA THR A 124 12.49 -2.96 1.37
C THR A 124 14.00 -2.87 1.12
N LYS A 125 14.74 -3.94 1.45
CA LYS A 125 16.19 -3.96 1.36
C LYS A 125 16.64 -4.95 0.28
N CYS A 126 17.33 -4.44 -0.73
CA CYS A 126 17.96 -5.28 -1.73
C CYS A 126 19.37 -5.70 -1.31
N THR A 127 19.72 -6.94 -1.61
CA THR A 127 21.07 -7.46 -1.45
C THR A 127 21.85 -7.38 -2.76
N LYS A 128 21.15 -7.37 -3.90
CA LYS A 128 21.71 -7.26 -5.25
C LYS A 128 21.72 -5.82 -5.77
N PRO A 129 22.52 -5.51 -6.82
CA PRO A 129 22.52 -4.19 -7.44
C PRO A 129 21.12 -3.77 -7.92
N VAL A 130 20.69 -2.57 -7.53
CA VAL A 130 19.36 -2.06 -7.85
C VAL A 130 19.32 -1.48 -9.26
N ARG A 131 18.31 -1.86 -10.05
CA ARG A 131 17.96 -1.22 -11.32
C ARG A 131 16.53 -0.67 -11.28
N ARG A 132 16.33 0.50 -11.89
CA ARG A 132 14.98 0.96 -12.23
C ARG A 132 14.59 0.40 -13.59
N ILE A 133 13.38 -0.14 -13.67
CA ILE A 133 12.77 -0.46 -14.95
C ILE A 133 11.94 0.74 -15.39
N TYR A 134 12.15 1.19 -16.62
CA TYR A 134 11.27 2.14 -17.27
C TYR A 134 10.24 1.35 -18.07
N PRO A 135 8.92 1.53 -17.83
CA PRO A 135 7.91 0.91 -18.67
C PRO A 135 8.08 1.40 -20.11
N TYR A 136 8.14 0.48 -21.07
CA TYR A 136 8.20 0.84 -22.49
C TYR A 136 6.87 1.52 -22.90
N PRO A 137 6.91 2.67 -23.60
CA PRO A 137 5.70 3.33 -24.08
C PRO A 137 4.88 2.40 -24.98
N GLY A 138 3.62 2.13 -24.64
CA GLY A 138 2.69 1.32 -25.44
C GLY A 138 2.60 -0.17 -25.08
N HIS A 139 3.36 -0.66 -24.09
CA HIS A 139 3.21 -2.03 -23.57
C HIS A 139 2.26 -2.05 -22.36
N SER A 140 1.13 -2.76 -22.46
CA SER A 140 0.24 -2.97 -21.32
C SER A 140 0.80 -4.07 -20.44
N ASN A 141 1.18 -3.73 -19.21
CA ASN A 141 1.62 -4.69 -18.19
C ASN A 141 0.45 -5.25 -17.37
N TYR A 142 -0.79 -4.92 -17.73
CA TYR A 142 -1.99 -5.28 -16.99
C TYR A 142 -2.30 -6.78 -17.14
N VAL A 143 -2.61 -7.42 -16.02
CA VAL A 143 -3.08 -8.81 -15.96
C VAL A 143 -4.56 -8.81 -15.58
N ILE A 144 -5.40 -9.42 -16.42
CA ILE A 144 -6.80 -9.68 -16.07
C ILE A 144 -6.81 -10.80 -15.02
N PRO A 145 -7.31 -10.58 -13.80
CA PRO A 145 -7.52 -11.66 -12.85
C PRO A 145 -8.60 -12.60 -13.39
N PHE A 146 -8.31 -13.91 -13.41
CA PHE A 146 -9.24 -14.97 -13.85
C PHE A 146 -10.33 -15.25 -12.81
#